data_AF-A0A924Y180-F1
#
_entry.id   AF-A0A924Y180-F1
#
_cell.length_a   1.000
_cell.length_b   1.000
_cell.length_c   1.000
_cell.angle_alpha   90.00
_cell.angle_beta   90.00
_cell.angle_gamma   90.00
#
_symmetry.space_group_name_H-M   'P 1'
#
loop_
_entity.id
_entity.type
_entity.pdbx_description
1 polymer ?
#
loop_
_entity_poly.entity_id
_entity_poly.type
_entity_poly.pdbx_seq_one_letter_code
_entity_poly.pdbx_strand_id
1 'polypeptide(L)' 'FYLSHPDADYFAVGKIEPDQVADYAARKEMPVPEIERWLSPILNYEPSV' A
#
# COMPACT_ATOMS: atom_id res chain seq x y z
N PHE A 1 -4.43 11.46 12.83
CA PHE A 1 -3.44 10.57 13.47
C PHE A 1 -2.54 11.41 14.37
N TYR A 2 -2.15 10.88 15.52
CA TYR A 2 -1.15 11.48 16.42
C TYR A 2 -0.15 10.38 16.80
N LEU A 3 1.15 10.65 16.64
CA LEU A 3 2.25 9.76 17.00
C LEU A 3 3.12 10.47 18.04
N SER A 4 3.46 9.82 19.15
CA SER A 4 4.22 10.39 20.28
C SER A 4 5.50 9.63 20.62
N HIS A 5 5.84 8.59 19.85
CA HIS A 5 7.07 7.83 20.07
C HIS A 5 8.28 8.72 19.71
N PRO A 6 9.33 8.79 20.55
CA PRO A 6 10.46 9.70 20.34
C PRO A 6 11.22 9.42 19.03
N ASP A 7 11.23 8.16 18.59
CA ASP A 7 11.86 7.76 17.32
C ASP A 7 10.88 7.76 16.12
N ALA A 8 9.65 8.25 16.27
CA ALA A 8 8.73 8.34 15.15
C ALA A 8 9.14 9.48 14.21
N ASP A 9 9.26 9.18 12.93
CA ASP A 9 9.60 10.15 11.88
C ASP A 9 8.76 9.89 10.63
N TYR A 10 8.68 10.89 9.76
CA TYR A 10 8.08 10.78 8.44
C TYR A 10 9.06 10.11 7.47
N PHE A 11 8.58 9.07 6.79
CA PHE A 11 9.33 8.41 5.74
C PHE A 11 8.41 8.06 4.56
N ALA A 12 8.99 7.95 3.37
CA ALA A 12 8.27 7.48 2.20
C ALA A 12 8.16 5.94 2.24
N VAL A 13 6.97 5.41 1.97
CA VAL A 13 6.73 3.95 1.92
C VAL A 13 7.53 3.28 0.80
N GLY A 14 7.80 3.99 -0.30
CA GLY A 14 8.52 3.45 -1.45
C GLY A 14 7.62 2.65 -2.39
N LYS A 15 8.24 1.88 -3.28
CA LYS A 15 7.55 1.01 -4.22
C LYS A 15 7.13 -0.30 -3.53
N ILE A 16 5.94 -0.81 -3.86
CA ILE A 16 5.39 -2.04 -3.26
C ILE A 16 5.13 -3.12 -4.31
N GLU A 17 5.25 -4.37 -3.88
CA GLU A 17 5.12 -5.58 -4.69
C GLU A 17 3.69 -6.17 -4.65
N PRO A 18 3.33 -7.07 -5.59
CA PRO A 18 1.97 -7.63 -5.68
C PRO A 18 1.51 -8.38 -4.42
N ASP A 19 2.43 -9.00 -3.68
CA ASP A 19 2.13 -9.72 -2.44
C ASP A 19 1.65 -8.78 -1.33
N GLN A 20 2.28 -7.61 -1.18
CA GLN A 20 1.87 -6.58 -0.23
C GLN A 20 0.50 -6.00 -0.58
N VAL A 21 0.22 -5.83 -1.88
CA VAL A 21 -1.09 -5.37 -2.36
C VAL A 21 -2.18 -6.40 -2.05
N ALA A 22 -1.93 -7.68 -2.32
CA ALA A 22 -2.86 -8.77 -2.02
C ALA A 22 -3.15 -8.89 -0.52
N ASP A 23 -2.14 -8.79 0.34
CA ASP A 23 -2.30 -8.80 1.79
C ASP A 23 -3.11 -7.58 2.28
N TYR A 24 -2.82 -6.38 1.75
CA TYR A 24 -3.56 -5.17 2.12
C TYR A 24 -5.03 -5.23 1.67
N ALA A 25 -5.29 -5.77 0.47
CA ALA A 25 -6.63 -6.00 -0.05
C ALA A 25 -7.43 -6.94 0.86
N ALA A 26 -6.83 -8.05 1.30
CA ALA A 26 -7.45 -8.98 2.24
C ALA A 26 -7.78 -8.32 3.59
N ARG A 27 -6.84 -7.55 4.17
CA ARG A 27 -7.06 -6.83 5.45
C ARG A 27 -8.14 -5.76 5.36
N LYS A 28 -8.36 -5.20 4.18
CA LYS A 28 -9.37 -4.17 3.93
C LYS A 28 -10.70 -4.74 3.44
N GLU A 29 -10.77 -6.04 3.18
CA GLU A 29 -11.93 -6.70 2.56
C GLU A 29 -12.32 -6.06 1.22
N MET A 30 -11.31 -5.64 0.46
CA MET A 30 -11.47 -4.96 -0.84
C MET A 30 -10.89 -5.81 -1.97
N PRO A 31 -11.44 -5.75 -3.19
CA PRO A 31 -10.85 -6.40 -4.35
C PRO A 31 -9.45 -5.84 -4.67
N VAL A 32 -8.52 -6.71 -5.08
CA VAL A 32 -7.15 -6.33 -5.49
C VAL A 32 -7.15 -5.21 -6.55
N PRO A 33 -7.97 -5.25 -7.63
CA PRO A 33 -8.02 -4.17 -8.61
C PRO A 33 -8.39 -2.80 -8.04
N GLU A 34 -9.19 -2.76 -6.98
CA GLU A 34 -9.56 -1.52 -6.33
C GLU A 34 -8.39 -0.94 -5.53
N ILE A 35 -7.66 -1.80 -4.81
CA ILE A 35 -6.44 -1.40 -4.10
C ILE A 35 -5.36 -0.93 -5.07
N GLU A 36 -5.15 -1.64 -6.19
CA GLU A 36 -4.20 -1.24 -7.24
C GLU A 36 -4.54 0.14 -7.79
N ARG A 37 -5.82 0.45 -7.99
CA ARG A 37 -6.25 1.79 -8.39
C ARG A 37 -5.90 2.86 -7.36
N TRP A 38 -6.11 2.58 -6.06
CA TRP A 38 -5.78 3.53 -4.99
C TRP A 38 -4.27 3.71 -4.78
N LEU A 39 -3.48 2.65 -4.97
CA LEU A 39 -2.04 2.61 -4.74
C LEU A 39 -1.19 2.76 -6.03
N SER A 40 -1.83 3.05 -7.17
CA SER A 40 -1.20 3.15 -8.49
C SER A 40 0.15 3.91 -8.50
N PRO A 41 0.33 5.06 -7.81
CA PRO A 41 1.61 5.79 -7.82
C PRO A 41 2.80 5.00 -7.26
N ILE A 42 2.53 4.03 -6.38
CA ILE A 42 3.57 3.32 -5.61
C ILE A 42 3.71 1.85 -5.99
N LEU A 43 3.00 1.35 -7.00
CA LEU A 43 3.20 -0.01 -7.49
C LEU A 43 4.57 -0.15 -8.17
N ASN A 44 5.24 -1.28 -7.91
CA ASN A 44 6.51 -1.67 -8.57
C ASN A 44 6.30 -2.57 -9.79
N TYR A 45 5.06 -2.76 -10.20
CA TYR A 45 4.65 -3.64 -11.28
C TYR A 45 3.51 -2.99 -12.06
N GLU A 46 3.27 -3.50 -13.28
CA GLU A 46 2.13 -3.07 -14.08
C GLU A 46 0.91 -3.93 -13.71
N PRO A 47 -0.18 -3.33 -13.17
CA PRO A 47 -1.42 -4.05 -12.94
C PRO A 47 -1.99 -4.56 -14.26
N SER A 48 -2.57 -5.75 -14.24
CA SER A 48 -3.21 -6.33 -15.43
C SER A 48 -4.61 -5.77 -15.72
N VAL A 49 -5.03 -4.71 -15.01
CA VAL A 49 -6.37 -4.10 -15.11
C VAL A 49 -6.46 -3.03 -16.18
#